data_AF-A0A198YIW6-F1
#
_entry.id   AF-A0A198YIW6-F1
#
_cell.length_a   1.000
_cell.length_b   1.000
_cell.length_c   1.000
_cell.angle_alpha   90.00
_cell.angle_beta   90.00
_cell.angle_gamma   90.00
#
_symmetry.space_group_name_H-M   'P 1'
#
loop_
_entity.id
_entity.type
_entity.pdbx_description
1 polymer ?
#
loop_
_entity_poly.entity_id
_entity_poly.type
_entity_poly.pdbx_seq_one_letter_code
_entity_poly.pdbx_strand_id
1 'polypeptide(L)'
;MSEDRIQLWFAFCFVGSMCAYSWYWYIRSLIFYLRNGFDFSKDFGPKLHRSEFPDHDQDWAAPRQKFLIDWPFWVLTTSFVLLGIVLALTGVLKPCIDCAL
;
A
#
# COMPACT_ATOMS: atom_id res chain seq x y z
N MET A 1 -5.35 -19.34 -21.85
CA MET A 1 -4.53 -18.61 -20.86
C MET A 1 -4.45 -19.50 -19.65
N SER A 2 -3.26 -19.87 -19.15
CA SER A 2 -3.18 -20.74 -17.96
C SER A 2 -3.81 -20.06 -16.75
N GLU A 3 -4.39 -20.85 -15.86
CA GLU A 3 -5.08 -20.37 -14.65
C GLU A 3 -4.17 -19.48 -13.79
N ASP A 4 -2.89 -19.85 -13.65
CA ASP A 4 -1.86 -19.06 -12.97
C ASP A 4 -1.70 -17.64 -13.55
N ARG A 5 -1.80 -17.53 -14.88
CA ARG A 5 -1.66 -16.23 -15.55
C ARG A 5 -2.88 -15.35 -15.34
N ILE A 6 -4.07 -15.96 -15.24
CA ILE A 6 -5.30 -15.25 -14.87
C ILE A 6 -5.21 -14.76 -13.42
N GLN A 7 -4.73 -15.61 -12.50
CA GLN A 7 -4.51 -15.22 -11.10
C GLN A 7 -3.50 -14.08 -10.96
N LEU A 8 -2.40 -14.10 -11.72
CA LEU A 8 -1.42 -13.02 -11.74
C LEU A 8 -2.02 -11.69 -12.24
N TRP A 9 -2.93 -11.72 -13.21
CA TRP A 9 -3.63 -10.51 -13.66
C TRP A 9 -4.58 -9.95 -12.60
N PHE A 10 -5.33 -10.81 -11.90
CA PHE A 10 -6.15 -10.36 -10.77
C PHE A 10 -5.30 -9.77 -9.65
N ALA A 11 -4.19 -10.42 -9.30
CA ALA A 11 -3.24 -9.91 -8.32
C ALA A 11 -2.64 -8.56 -8.76
N PHE A 12 -2.28 -8.42 -10.04
CA PHE A 12 -1.78 -7.17 -10.61
C PHE A 12 -2.80 -6.04 -10.49
N CYS A 13 -4.06 -6.27 -10.89
CA CYS A 13 -5.11 -5.25 -10.77
C CYS A 13 -5.36 -4.86 -9.32
N PHE A 14 -5.45 -5.83 -8.41
CA PHE A 14 -5.70 -5.58 -6.99
C PHE A 14 -4.54 -4.84 -6.33
N VAL A 15 -3.33 -5.41 -6.38
CA VAL A 15 -2.13 -4.81 -5.77
C VAL A 15 -1.77 -3.49 -6.47
N GLY A 16 -1.95 -3.40 -7.78
CA GLY A 16 -1.77 -2.16 -8.54
C GLY A 16 -2.68 -1.04 -8.05
N SER A 17 -3.96 -1.34 -7.82
CA SER A 17 -4.91 -0.36 -7.27
C SER A 17 -4.54 0.08 -5.85
N MET A 18 -4.12 -0.85 -4.98
CA MET A 18 -3.62 -0.54 -3.65
C MET A 18 -2.34 0.31 -3.70
N CYS A 19 -1.41 -0.01 -4.60
CA CYS A 19 -0.17 0.73 -4.76
C CYS A 19 -0.44 2.17 -5.21
N ALA A 20 -1.30 2.35 -6.22
CA ALA A 20 -1.72 3.67 -6.69
C ALA A 20 -2.42 4.47 -5.58
N TYR A 21 -3.30 3.83 -4.81
CA TYR A 21 -3.97 4.45 -3.66
C TYR A 21 -2.97 4.89 -2.58
N SER A 22 -2.03 4.02 -2.21
CA SER A 22 -0.97 4.31 -1.23
C SER A 22 -0.11 5.48 -1.67
N TRP A 23 0.33 5.50 -2.92
CA TRP A 23 1.11 6.60 -3.49
C TRP A 23 0.33 7.91 -3.53
N TYR A 24 -0.93 7.87 -3.97
CA TYR A 24 -1.79 9.05 -4.02
C TYR A 24 -1.90 9.72 -2.65
N TRP A 25 -2.20 8.94 -1.61
CA TRP A 25 -2.36 9.50 -0.27
C TRP A 25 -1.04 9.88 0.38
N TYR A 26 0.04 9.15 0.15
CA TYR A 26 1.35 9.51 0.66
C TYR A 26 1.83 10.84 0.07
N ILE A 27 1.73 11.03 -1.26
CA ILE A 27 2.09 12.29 -1.92
C ILE A 27 1.22 13.44 -1.41
N ARG A 28 -0.09 13.22 -1.27
CA ARG A 28 -1.01 14.25 -0.74
C ARG A 28 -0.67 14.62 0.70
N SER A 29 -0.32 13.65 1.53
CA SER A 29 0.11 13.88 2.91
C SER A 29 1.43 14.63 2.96
N LEU A 30 2.38 14.28 2.09
CA LEU A 30 3.67 14.96 1.99
C LEU A 30 3.49 16.43 1.60
N ILE A 31 2.66 16.72 0.59
CA ILE A 31 2.33 18.10 0.19
C ILE A 31 1.64 18.86 1.34
N PHE A 32 0.71 18.22 2.04
CA PHE A 32 -0.01 18.83 3.16
C PHE A 32 0.96 19.20 4.30
N TYR A 33 1.77 18.26 4.78
CA TYR A 33 2.69 18.51 5.88
C TYR A 33 3.79 19.49 5.48
N LEU A 34 4.35 19.41 4.26
CA LEU A 34 5.32 20.40 3.78
C LEU A 34 4.77 21.83 3.81
N ARG A 35 3.52 22.03 3.36
CA ARG A 35 2.87 23.36 3.34
C ARG A 35 2.55 23.90 4.73
N ASN A 36 2.38 23.03 5.72
CA ASN A 36 2.08 23.39 7.10
C ASN A 36 3.33 23.35 8.01
N GLY A 37 4.55 23.31 7.45
CA GLY A 37 5.78 23.30 8.26
C GLY A 37 5.97 22.03 9.08
N PHE A 38 5.49 20.88 8.58
CA PHE A 38 5.43 19.60 9.28
C PHE A 38 4.67 19.66 10.62
N ASP A 39 3.60 20.44 10.68
CA ASP A 39 2.68 20.45 11.82
C ASP A 39 1.88 19.14 11.89
N PHE A 40 2.30 18.25 12.81
CA PHE A 40 1.65 16.97 13.10
C PHE A 40 0.54 17.07 14.16
N SER A 41 0.16 18.26 14.61
CA SER A 41 -1.03 18.44 15.46
C SER A 41 -2.32 18.12 14.71
N LYS A 42 -2.30 18.20 13.37
CA LYS A 42 -3.43 17.90 12.49
C LYS A 42 -3.24 16.54 11.82
N ASP A 43 -4.27 15.69 11.91
CA ASP A 43 -4.34 14.49 11.08
C ASP A 43 -4.80 14.85 9.66
N PHE A 44 -4.21 14.17 8.67
CA PHE A 44 -4.56 14.30 7.28
C PHE A 44 -4.63 12.93 6.60
N GLY A 45 -5.57 12.79 5.67
CA GLY A 45 -5.77 11.57 4.89
C GLY A 45 -6.81 10.62 5.49
N PRO A 46 -6.96 9.42 4.91
CA PRO A 46 -7.92 8.43 5.35
C PRO A 46 -7.65 8.07 6.81
N LYS A 47 -8.74 7.94 7.56
CA LYS A 47 -8.68 7.45 8.92
C LYS A 47 -8.56 5.94 8.87
N LEU A 48 -7.47 5.42 9.43
CA LEU A 48 -7.27 3.98 9.62
C LEU A 48 -8.08 3.59 10.85
N HIS A 49 -9.39 3.39 10.72
CA HIS A 49 -10.25 2.94 11.83
C HIS A 49 -10.18 1.40 11.97
N ARG A 50 -10.08 0.85 13.20
CA ARG A 50 -10.28 -0.62 13.41
C ARG A 50 -11.76 -0.98 13.37
N SER A 51 -12.62 -0.07 13.81
CA SER A 51 -13.97 -0.41 14.21
C SER A 51 -14.99 0.46 13.49
N GLU A 52 -15.99 -0.22 12.95
CA GLU A 52 -17.30 0.32 12.57
C GLU A 52 -18.10 0.78 13.82
N PHE A 53 -17.50 0.67 15.01
CA PHE A 53 -18.04 1.02 16.31
C PHE A 53 -17.29 2.22 16.90
N PRO A 54 -17.99 3.34 17.18
CA PRO A 54 -17.40 4.60 17.64
C PRO A 54 -16.87 4.59 19.08
N ASP A 55 -17.07 3.52 19.86
CA ASP A 55 -16.72 3.50 21.29
C ASP A 55 -15.25 3.15 21.58
N HIS A 56 -14.46 2.88 20.55
CA HIS A 56 -13.01 2.70 20.63
C HIS A 56 -12.31 3.67 19.68
N ASP A 57 -12.44 4.97 19.97
CA ASP A 57 -11.70 6.10 19.38
C ASP A 57 -10.19 6.06 19.71
N GLN A 58 -9.55 4.90 19.52
CA GLN A 58 -8.12 4.80 19.55
C GLN A 58 -7.64 4.94 18.10
N ASP A 59 -7.45 6.19 17.68
CA ASP A 59 -6.72 6.50 16.44
C ASP A 59 -5.42 5.69 16.46
N TRP A 60 -5.25 4.78 15.49
CA TRP A 60 -4.21 3.74 15.51
C TRP A 60 -2.78 4.27 15.58
N ALA A 61 -2.56 5.50 15.16
CA ALA A 61 -1.24 6.11 15.14
C ALA A 61 -1.38 7.62 15.26
N ALA A 62 -0.52 8.23 16.07
CA ALA A 62 -0.36 9.68 16.06
C ALA A 62 -0.08 10.13 14.61
N PRO A 63 -0.57 11.31 14.17
CA PRO A 63 -0.41 11.78 12.78
C PRO A 63 1.04 11.72 12.26
N ARG A 64 2.00 11.96 13.17
CA ARG A 64 3.44 11.81 12.90
C ARG A 64 3.84 10.38 12.55
N GLN A 65 3.37 9.39 13.30
CA GLN A 65 3.69 7.97 13.05
C GLN A 65 3.01 7.48 11.77
N LYS A 66 1.76 7.86 11.56
CA LYS A 66 1.02 7.60 10.31
C LYS A 66 1.78 8.12 9.09
N PHE A 67 2.31 9.35 9.17
CA PHE A 67 3.07 9.95 8.07
C PHE A 67 4.47 9.36 7.89
N LEU A 68 5.23 9.18 8.97
CA LEU A 68 6.65 8.80 8.88
C LEU A 68 6.89 7.30 8.76
N ILE A 69 5.96 6.47 9.23
CA ILE A 69 6.13 5.01 9.29
C ILE A 69 5.09 4.33 8.41
N ASP A 70 3.80 4.54 8.69
CA ASP A 70 2.74 3.73 8.06
C ASP A 70 2.67 3.97 6.55
N TRP A 71 2.60 5.23 6.12
CA TRP A 71 2.54 5.55 4.69
C TRP A 71 3.77 5.05 3.91
N PRO A 72 5.02 5.33 4.32
CA PRO A 72 6.20 4.78 3.67
C PRO A 72 6.21 3.24 3.65
N PHE A 73 5.82 2.60 4.75
CA PHE A 73 5.74 1.14 4.83
C PHE A 73 4.74 0.57 3.82
N TRP A 74 3.53 1.14 3.73
CA TRP A 74 2.53 0.73 2.75
C TRP A 74 3.01 0.94 1.32
N VAL A 75 3.55 2.13 1.02
CA VAL A 75 4.08 2.46 -0.31
C VAL A 75 5.19 1.49 -0.73
N LEU A 76 6.16 1.22 0.15
CA LEU A 76 7.27 0.32 -0.14
C LEU A 76 6.78 -1.12 -0.33
N THR A 77 5.91 -1.61 0.57
CA THR A 77 5.37 -2.97 0.52
C THR A 77 4.56 -3.19 -0.76
N THR A 78 3.60 -2.31 -1.07
CA THR A 78 2.79 -2.46 -2.28
C THR A 78 3.62 -2.31 -3.55
N SER A 79 4.64 -1.44 -3.55
CA SER A 79 5.53 -1.28 -4.71
C SER A 79 6.40 -2.52 -4.93
N PHE A 80 6.95 -3.11 -3.87
CA PHE A 80 7.77 -4.32 -3.96
C PHE A 80 6.95 -5.54 -4.41
N VAL A 81 5.74 -5.72 -3.86
CA VAL A 81 4.83 -6.79 -4.30
C VAL A 81 4.41 -6.59 -5.75
N LEU A 82 4.05 -5.36 -6.14
CA LEU A 82 3.69 -5.05 -7.53
C LEU A 82 4.86 -5.33 -8.49
N LEU A 83 6.09 -4.98 -8.10
CA LEU A 83 7.29 -5.29 -8.88
C LEU A 83 7.44 -6.80 -9.09
N GLY A 84 7.29 -7.60 -8.04
CA GLY A 84 7.32 -9.06 -8.14
C GLY A 84 6.26 -9.62 -9.10
N ILE A 85 5.03 -9.10 -9.02
CA ILE A 85 3.94 -9.49 -9.94
C ILE A 85 4.26 -9.12 -11.38
N VAL A 86 4.79 -7.91 -11.63
CA VAL A 86 5.18 -7.46 -12.98
C VAL A 86 6.30 -8.32 -13.53
N LEU A 87 7.31 -8.64 -12.71
CA LEU A 87 8.41 -9.53 -13.10
C LEU A 87 7.90 -10.95 -13.42
N ALA A 88 6.90 -11.44 -12.70
CA ALA A 88 6.25 -12.72 -13.00
C ALA A 88 5.43 -12.67 -14.30
N LEU A 89 4.64 -11.60 -14.50
CA LEU A 89 3.84 -11.41 -15.73
C LEU A 89 4.69 -11.25 -16.99
N THR A 90 5.86 -10.64 -16.87
CA THR A 90 6.84 -10.49 -17.97
C THR A 90 7.69 -11.74 -18.20
N GLY A 91 7.54 -12.78 -17.37
CA GLY A 91 8.26 -14.05 -17.50
C GLY A 91 9.72 -14.01 -17.03
N VAL A 92 10.15 -12.91 -16.38
CA VAL A 92 11.48 -12.77 -15.77
C VAL A 92 11.57 -13.63 -14.53
N LEU A 93 10.56 -13.56 -13.65
CA LEU A 93 10.37 -14.52 -12.58
C LEU A 93 9.49 -15.65 -13.09
N LYS A 94 10.01 -16.87 -13.11
CA LYS A 94 9.20 -18.07 -13.26
C LYS A 94 8.81 -18.50 -11.85
N PRO A 95 7.55 -18.35 -11.42
CA PRO A 95 7.10 -18.96 -10.18
C PRO A 95 7.27 -20.47 -10.35
N CYS A 96 8.32 -21.01 -9.75
CA CYS A 96 8.67 -22.43 -9.73
C CYS A 96 7.68 -23.15 -8.81
N ILE A 97 6.41 -23.27 -9.23
CA ILE A 97 5.39 -24.00 -8.46
C ILE A 97 5.62 -25.53 -8.55
N ASP A 98 6.33 -25.99 -9.60
CA ASP A 98 6.66 -27.41 -9.86
C ASP A 98 8.15 -27.77 -9.74
N CYS A 99 9.03 -26.88 -9.28
CA CYS A 99 10.49 -27.17 -9.23
C CYS A 99 10.90 -28.06 -8.03
N ALA A 100 9.94 -28.71 -7.36
CA ALA A 100 10.14 -29.52 -6.16
C ALA A 100 9.64 -30.97 -6.32
N LEU A 101 9.57 -31.50 -7.55
CA LEU A 101 9.25 -32.90 -7.81
C LEU A 101 10.38 -33.60 -8.56
#